data_AF-A0A024TVW5-F1
#
_entry.id   AF-A0A024TVW5-F1
#
_cell.length_a   1.000
_cell.length_b   1.000
_cell.length_c   1.000
_cell.angle_alpha   90.00
_cell.angle_beta   90.00
_cell.angle_gamma   90.00
#
_symmetry.space_group_name_H-M   'P 1'
#
loop_
_entity.id
_entity.type
_entity.pdbx_description
1 polymer ?
#
loop_
_entity_poly.entity_id
_entity_poly.type
_entity_poly.pdbx_seq_one_letter_code
_entity_poly.pdbx_strand_id
1 'polypeptide(L)' 'MMGGLPPVPPTATSAPIHLGSKSDFDDIEGMIERNKCAKEYYKLEECLGEYDRDWTKCQEVVRALRTCNASKNNGH' A
#
# COMPACT_ATOMS: atom_id res chain seq x y z
N MET A 1 24.30 -41.45 30.22
CA MET A 1 22.98 -40.99 29.75
C MET A 1 22.80 -39.54 30.20
N MET A 2 23.12 -38.58 29.33
CA MET A 2 22.93 -37.14 29.61
C MET A 2 22.19 -36.51 28.43
N GLY A 3 21.00 -35.99 28.67
CA GLY A 3 20.26 -35.14 27.74
C GLY A 3 19.79 -33.88 28.47
N GLY A 4 19.88 -32.72 27.82
CA GLY A 4 19.34 -31.43 28.31
C GLY A 4 19.96 -30.20 27.62
N LEU A 5 19.10 -29.33 27.07
CA LEU A 5 19.32 -28.19 26.14
C LEU A 5 20.20 -27.02 26.65
N PRO A 6 20.72 -26.16 25.73
CA PRO A 6 21.34 -24.87 26.07
C PRO A 6 20.32 -23.70 26.16
N PRO A 7 20.56 -22.67 27.02
CA PRO A 7 19.77 -21.43 27.06
C PRO A 7 20.31 -20.37 26.07
N VAL A 8 19.41 -19.60 25.43
CA VAL A 8 19.75 -18.41 24.64
C VAL A 8 19.51 -17.11 25.43
N PRO A 9 20.29 -16.04 25.23
CA PRO A 9 20.26 -14.82 26.04
C PRO A 9 19.22 -13.78 25.57
N PRO A 10 18.73 -12.89 26.46
CA PRO A 10 17.90 -11.74 26.10
C PRO A 10 18.75 -10.46 25.96
N THR A 11 18.78 -9.82 24.79
CA THR A 11 19.24 -8.43 24.66
C THR A 11 18.13 -7.56 24.10
N ALA A 12 17.44 -6.85 25.00
CA ALA A 12 16.56 -5.74 24.69
C ALA A 12 16.92 -4.59 25.64
N THR A 13 17.52 -3.51 25.11
CA THR A 13 17.55 -2.22 25.80
C THR A 13 17.41 -1.12 24.76
N SER A 14 16.35 -0.36 24.94
CA SER A 14 15.65 0.55 24.03
C SER A 14 16.20 1.98 24.10
N ALA A 15 16.47 2.59 22.94
CA ALA A 15 16.50 4.05 22.80
C ALA A 15 15.18 4.50 22.12
N PRO A 16 14.49 5.56 22.58
CA PRO A 16 13.34 6.11 21.86
C PRO A 16 13.82 7.03 20.73
N ILE A 17 13.96 6.49 19.53
CA ILE A 17 14.39 7.20 18.29
C ILE A 17 13.18 7.75 17.50
N HIS A 18 12.02 7.94 18.14
CA HIS A 18 10.82 8.39 17.45
C HIS A 18 10.29 9.71 18.01
N LEU A 19 11.10 10.77 17.91
CA LEU A 19 10.56 12.13 17.92
C LEU A 19 9.89 12.38 16.57
N GLY A 20 8.58 12.08 16.55
CA GLY A 20 7.58 12.32 15.53
C GLY A 20 8.07 12.83 14.16
N SER A 21 8.29 11.89 13.23
CA SER A 21 8.16 12.21 11.81
C SER A 21 6.69 12.52 11.59
N LYS A 22 6.33 13.82 11.55
CA LYS A 22 4.99 14.28 11.13
C LYS A 22 4.76 13.68 9.76
N SER A 23 4.02 12.59 9.75
CA SER A 23 3.82 11.80 8.55
C SER A 23 2.67 12.46 7.80
N ASP A 24 2.82 12.71 6.51
CA ASP A 24 1.82 13.34 5.64
C ASP A 24 0.54 12.47 5.43
N PHE A 25 0.27 11.54 6.35
CA PHE A 25 -0.89 10.66 6.36
C PHE A 25 -2.20 11.36 6.75
N ASP A 26 -2.18 12.65 7.12
CA ASP A 26 -3.42 13.39 7.44
C ASP A 26 -4.11 13.95 6.18
N ASP A 27 -3.44 14.00 5.04
CA ASP A 27 -3.97 14.58 3.80
C ASP A 27 -4.34 13.51 2.77
N ILE A 28 -4.91 12.39 3.24
CA ILE A 28 -5.33 11.26 2.38
C ILE A 28 -6.37 11.75 1.38
N GLU A 29 -7.32 12.57 1.82
CA GLU A 29 -8.37 13.13 0.97
C GLU A 29 -7.80 14.09 -0.08
N GLY A 30 -6.87 14.98 0.30
CA GLY A 30 -6.14 15.81 -0.65
C GLY A 30 -5.24 15.00 -1.59
N MET A 31 -4.69 13.86 -1.16
CA MET A 31 -3.94 12.94 -2.03
C MET A 31 -4.84 12.21 -3.03
N ILE A 32 -6.06 11.84 -2.64
CA ILE A 32 -7.08 11.24 -3.50
C ILE A 32 -7.56 12.27 -4.54
N GLU A 33 -7.87 13.51 -4.12
CA GLU A 33 -8.28 14.60 -5.02
C GLU A 33 -7.16 15.02 -5.98
N ARG A 34 -5.90 15.07 -5.51
CA ARG A 34 -4.71 15.27 -6.37
C ARG A 34 -4.47 14.09 -7.31
N ASN A 35 -4.99 12.91 -7.00
CA ASN A 35 -4.89 11.76 -7.86
C ASN A 35 -6.06 11.73 -8.85
N LYS A 36 -5.90 12.41 -9.98
CA LYS A 36 -6.91 12.46 -11.08
C LYS A 36 -7.45 11.10 -11.55
N CYS A 37 -6.79 9.99 -11.20
CA CYS A 37 -7.20 8.63 -11.51
C CYS A 37 -7.80 7.87 -10.31
N ALA A 38 -8.15 8.57 -9.23
CA ALA A 38 -8.73 7.99 -8.02
C ALA A 38 -10.05 7.27 -8.32
N LYS A 39 -10.85 7.79 -9.25
CA LYS A 39 -12.09 7.15 -9.70
C LYS A 39 -11.83 5.75 -10.28
N GLU A 40 -10.83 5.62 -11.16
CA GLU A 40 -10.44 4.33 -11.73
C GLU A 40 -9.79 3.41 -10.70
N TYR A 41 -9.12 3.99 -9.70
CA TYR A 41 -8.55 3.25 -8.58
C TYR A 41 -9.65 2.65 -7.68
N TYR A 42 -10.68 3.40 -7.31
CA TYR A 42 -11.81 2.86 -6.52
C TYR A 42 -12.59 1.77 -7.26
N LYS A 43 -12.77 1.91 -8.58
CA LYS A 43 -13.34 0.83 -9.41
C LYS A 43 -12.49 -0.44 -9.37
N LEU A 44 -11.17 -0.30 -9.25
CA LEU A 44 -10.29 -1.45 -9.14
C LEU A 44 -10.44 -2.11 -7.77
N GLU A 45 -10.52 -1.32 -6.70
CA GLU A 45 -10.77 -1.84 -5.35
C GLU A 45 -12.10 -2.59 -5.26
N GLU A 46 -13.16 -2.07 -5.88
CA GLU A 46 -14.46 -2.75 -5.97
C GLU A 46 -14.36 -4.09 -6.71
N CYS A 47 -13.77 -4.09 -7.92
CA CYS A 47 -13.60 -5.32 -8.70
C CYS A 47 -12.73 -6.37 -7.98
N LEU A 48 -11.66 -5.92 -7.32
CA LEU A 48 -10.85 -6.81 -6.49
C LEU A 48 -11.63 -7.35 -5.29
N GLY A 49 -12.56 -6.57 -4.72
CA GLY A 49 -13.49 -7.04 -3.69
C GLY A 49 -14.42 -8.16 -4.19
N GLU A 50 -14.88 -8.09 -5.43
CA GLU A 50 -15.78 -9.08 -6.03
C GLU A 50 -15.10 -10.39 -6.41
N TYR A 51 -13.84 -10.35 -6.84
CA TYR A 51 -13.12 -11.50 -7.39
C TYR A 51 -12.01 -12.04 -6.48
N ASP A 52 -12.14 -11.91 -5.15
CA ASP A 52 -11.13 -12.37 -4.18
C ASP A 52 -9.71 -11.84 -4.52
N ARG A 53 -9.66 -10.59 -4.94
CA ARG A 53 -8.45 -9.87 -5.36
C ARG A 53 -7.77 -10.45 -6.61
N ASP A 54 -8.49 -11.23 -7.41
CA ASP A 54 -8.03 -11.69 -8.73
C ASP A 54 -8.07 -10.55 -9.76
N TRP A 55 -6.95 -9.83 -9.88
CA TRP A 55 -6.78 -8.74 -10.85
C TRP A 55 -6.87 -9.21 -12.31
N THR A 56 -6.76 -10.51 -12.60
CA THR A 56 -6.91 -11.05 -13.96
C THR A 56 -8.36 -10.99 -14.44
N LYS A 57 -9.34 -10.89 -13.52
CA LYS A 57 -10.74 -10.61 -13.82
C LYS A 57 -11.03 -9.13 -14.02
N CYS A 58 -10.18 -8.26 -13.48
CA CYS A 58 -10.33 -6.80 -13.51
C CYS A 58 -9.60 -6.11 -14.68
N GLN A 59 -9.27 -6.81 -15.76
CA GLN A 59 -8.42 -6.27 -16.84
C GLN A 59 -8.97 -5.01 -17.50
N GLU A 60 -10.29 -4.85 -17.57
CA GLU A 60 -10.91 -3.65 -18.12
C GLU A 60 -10.62 -2.43 -17.24
N VAL A 61 -10.80 -2.57 -15.93
CA VAL A 61 -10.52 -1.52 -14.95
C VAL A 61 -9.02 -1.22 -14.87
N VAL A 62 -8.17 -2.26 -14.92
CA VAL A 62 -6.71 -2.12 -14.95
C VAL A 62 -6.26 -1.35 -16.20
N ARG A 63 -6.84 -1.62 -17.37
CA ARG A 63 -6.55 -0.86 -18.60
C ARG A 63 -6.98 0.60 -18.48
N ALA A 64 -8.19 0.86 -17.96
CA ALA A 64 -8.67 2.23 -17.75
C ALA A 64 -7.75 3.01 -16.79
N LEU A 65 -7.33 2.39 -15.68
CA LEU A 65 -6.41 2.98 -14.73
C LEU A 65 -5.04 3.26 -15.37
N ARG A 66 -4.51 2.33 -16.17
CA ARG A 66 -3.25 2.54 -16.92
C ARG A 66 -3.34 3.71 -17.89
N THR A 67 -4.43 3.79 -18.66
CA THR A 67 -4.66 4.90 -19.60
C THR A 67 -4.72 6.24 -18.87
N CYS A 68 -5.46 6.32 -17.76
CA CYS A 68 -5.53 7.54 -16.97
C CYS A 68 -4.15 7.95 -16.44
N ASN A 69 -3.36 7.00 -15.92
CA ASN A 69 -2.02 7.28 -15.43
C ASN A 69 -1.03 7.67 -16.55
N ALA A 70 -1.14 7.07 -17.74
CA ALA A 70 -0.32 7.42 -18.89
C ALA A 70 -0.57 8.87 -19.37
N SER A 71 -1.82 9.34 -19.31
CA SER A 71 -2.17 10.74 -19.58
C SER A 71 -1.52 11.72 -18.60
N LYS A 72 -1.20 11.29 -17.37
CA LYS A 72 -0.46 12.11 -16.39
C LYS A 72 1.04 12.19 -16.70
N ASN A 73 1.61 11.16 -17.33
CA ASN A 73 3.05 11.09 -17.62
C ASN A 73 3.47 11.84 -18.91
N ASN A 74 2.52 12.29 -19.73
CA ASN A 74 2.76 13.04 -20.96
C ASN A 74 2.40 14.54 -20.85
N GLY A 75 2.15 15.05 -19.64
CA GLY A 75 1.96 16.47 -19.38
C GLY A 75 3.29 17.16 -19.05
N HIS A 76 3.74 18.02 -19.96
CA HIS A 76 4.79 19.03 -19.76
C HIS A 76 4.44 19.98 -18.60
#